data_AF-A0AAU4ULY0-F1
#
_entry.id   AF-A0AAU4ULY0-F1
#
_cell.length_a   1.000
_cell.length_b   1.000
_cell.length_c   1.000
_cell.angle_alpha   90.00
_cell.angle_beta   90.00
_cell.angle_gamma   90.00
#
_symmetry.space_group_name_H-M   'P 1'
#
loop_
_entity.id
_entity.type
_entity.pdbx_description
1 polymer ?
#
loop_
_entity_poly.entity_id
_entity_poly.type
_entity_poly.pdbx_seq_one_letter_code
_entity_poly.pdbx_strand_id
1 'polypeptide(L)'
;MQFTLDGESFELTPTLIRGRLADHVPEEIREYWVEVDGVRWPVKQVISLATGAKRSRFQSHASRRWLQNLGFLIGAGSSATENGSVPRLTGASRRGSFDESQLKELEALDVRVAFSWLSAGPITLDEAGLPRFPGLPRVPGLYRYDFGADDDGIRVLYIGESAELARRASNYRNAKTDRSRQRTSRRIHKEIVGHLESGGSIEFAIATSARWGDDVELDLRLKSARRLAENAAVLLAQSQSGIRVLNIDTELGEDSE
;
A
#
# COMPACT_ATOMS: atom_id res chain seq x y z
N MET A 1 4.71 15.80 23.66
CA MET A 1 4.94 14.63 22.79
C MET A 1 6.36 14.69 22.24
N GLN A 2 7.07 13.57 22.22
CA GLN A 2 8.41 13.46 21.63
C GLN A 2 8.36 12.64 20.35
N PHE A 3 9.16 13.00 19.35
CA PHE A 3 9.31 12.22 18.12
C PHE A 3 10.72 12.40 17.54
N THR A 4 11.17 11.42 16.76
CA THR A 4 12.47 11.45 16.09
C THR A 4 12.28 11.57 14.58
N LEU A 5 12.99 12.49 13.95
CA LEU A 5 13.01 12.70 12.49
C LEU A 5 14.46 12.79 12.02
N ASP A 6 14.85 11.97 11.05
CA ASP A 6 16.23 11.84 10.55
C ASP A 6 17.30 11.63 11.66
N GLY A 7 16.94 10.94 12.74
CA GLY A 7 17.85 10.70 13.88
C GLY A 7 17.93 11.85 14.90
N GLU A 8 17.25 12.97 14.65
CA GLU A 8 17.15 14.11 15.57
C GLU A 8 15.85 14.04 16.36
N SER A 9 15.93 14.23 17.68
CA SER A 9 14.78 14.15 18.58
C SER A 9 14.18 15.52 18.85
N PHE A 10 12.86 15.62 18.72
CA PHE A 10 12.11 16.85 18.91
C PHE A 10 11.04 16.65 19.97
N GLU A 11 10.78 17.72 20.72
CA GLU A 11 9.67 17.80 21.66
C GLU A 11 8.66 18.84 21.19
N LEU A 12 7.38 18.47 21.22
CA LEU A 12 6.26 19.36 20.95
C LEU A 12 5.26 19.33 22.09
N THR A 13 4.94 20.51 22.61
CA THR A 13 3.87 20.71 23.59
C THR A 13 2.98 21.87 23.13
N PRO A 14 1.69 21.91 23.53
CA PRO A 14 0.82 23.02 23.17
C PRO A 14 1.35 24.38 23.63
N THR A 15 1.97 24.44 24.82
CA THR A 15 2.59 25.66 25.37
C THR A 15 3.80 26.11 24.55
N LEU A 16 4.67 25.18 24.13
CA LEU A 16 5.80 25.47 23.26
C LEU A 16 5.33 26.03 21.91
N ILE A 17 4.32 25.41 21.31
CA ILE A 17 3.76 25.85 20.03
C ILE A 17 3.23 27.29 20.13
N ARG A 18 2.35 27.57 21.10
CA ARG A 18 1.81 28.93 21.29
C ARG A 18 2.93 29.96 21.51
N GLY A 19 3.91 29.64 22.37
CA GLY A 19 5.03 30.54 22.64
C GLY A 19 5.90 30.84 21.42
N ARG A 20 6.08 29.86 20.52
CA ARG A 20 6.89 30.03 19.29
C ARG A 20 6.14 30.77 18.18
N LEU A 21 4.81 30.76 18.20
CA LEU A 21 3.98 31.45 17.21
C LEU A 21 3.71 32.92 17.56
N ALA A 22 3.90 33.34 18.81
CA ALA A 22 3.52 34.67 19.30
C ALA A 22 4.03 35.85 18.46
N ASP A 23 5.26 35.76 17.95
CA ASP A 23 5.90 36.83 17.15
C ASP A 23 5.84 36.60 15.63
N HIS A 24 5.04 35.62 15.19
CA HIS A 24 4.95 35.25 13.78
C HIS A 24 3.55 35.54 13.24
N VAL A 25 3.44 35.62 11.92
CA VAL A 25 2.16 35.68 11.22
C VAL A 25 1.95 34.41 10.40
N PRO A 26 0.71 33.90 10.29
CA PRO A 26 0.40 32.81 9.39
C PRO A 26 0.73 33.16 7.95
N GLU A 27 1.39 32.24 7.26
CA GLU A 27 1.49 32.28 5.81
C GLU A 27 0.17 31.84 5.16
N GLU A 28 0.08 32.03 3.85
CA GLU A 28 -1.04 31.57 3.04
C GLU A 28 -1.28 30.05 3.19
N ILE A 29 -2.52 29.68 3.50
CA ILE A 29 -2.93 28.29 3.66
C ILE A 29 -3.23 27.71 2.28
N ARG A 30 -2.39 26.78 1.83
CA ARG A 30 -2.57 26.09 0.55
C ARG A 30 -3.47 24.87 0.63
N GLU A 31 -3.30 24.05 1.65
CA GLU A 31 -3.92 22.72 1.69
C GLU A 31 -4.43 22.36 3.09
N TYR A 32 -3.59 22.45 4.12
CA TYR A 32 -3.95 22.08 5.48
C TYR A 32 -3.58 23.16 6.48
N TRP A 33 -4.47 23.39 7.44
CA TRP A 33 -4.28 24.35 8.50
C TRP A 33 -4.53 23.75 9.89
N VAL A 34 -3.97 24.40 10.90
CA VAL A 34 -4.22 24.20 12.32
C VAL A 34 -4.69 25.51 12.94
N GLU A 35 -5.70 25.47 13.80
CA GLU A 35 -6.12 26.63 14.57
C GLU A 35 -5.32 26.71 15.87
N VAL A 36 -4.67 27.83 16.10
CA VAL A 36 -3.97 28.15 17.35
C VAL A 36 -4.45 29.52 17.80
N ASP A 37 -5.08 29.56 18.97
CA ASP A 37 -5.61 30.78 19.61
C ASP A 37 -6.53 31.60 18.66
N GLY A 38 -7.40 30.90 17.91
CA GLY A 38 -8.35 31.49 16.98
C GLY A 38 -7.78 31.88 15.61
N VAL A 39 -6.48 31.66 15.39
CA VAL A 39 -5.79 31.98 14.13
C VAL A 39 -5.46 30.69 13.39
N ARG A 40 -5.72 30.63 12.08
CA ARG A 40 -5.37 29.48 11.25
C ARG A 40 -3.97 29.60 10.70
N TRP A 41 -3.18 28.54 10.86
CA TRP A 41 -1.80 28.46 10.43
C TRP A 41 -1.57 27.26 9.52
N PRO A 42 -0.74 27.37 8.46
CA PRO A 42 -0.28 26.21 7.72
C PRO A 42 0.43 25.20 8.63
N VAL A 43 0.01 23.93 8.61
CA VAL A 43 0.49 22.90 9.55
C VAL A 43 2.01 22.74 9.55
N LYS A 44 2.67 22.86 8.37
CA LYS A 44 4.13 22.78 8.28
C LYS A 44 4.83 24.01 8.81
N GLN A 45 4.20 25.18 8.77
CA GLN A 45 4.76 26.40 9.36
C GLN A 45 4.83 26.24 10.87
N VAL A 46 3.74 25.77 11.49
CA VAL A 46 3.66 25.56 12.95
C VAL A 46 4.73 24.59 13.43
N ILE A 47 4.88 23.44 12.77
CA ILE A 47 5.92 22.47 13.16
C ILE A 47 7.33 23.06 12.96
N SER A 48 7.57 23.79 11.88
CA SER A 48 8.86 24.42 11.62
C SER A 48 9.21 25.48 12.66
N LEU A 49 8.27 26.35 13.04
CA LEU A 49 8.48 27.36 14.09
C LEU A 49 8.65 26.74 15.48
N ALA A 50 7.90 25.67 15.78
CA ALA A 50 8.01 24.97 17.05
C ALA A 50 9.32 24.20 17.22
N THR A 51 9.89 23.66 16.13
CA THR A 51 11.11 22.84 16.13
C THR A 51 12.37 23.57 15.72
N GLY A 52 12.26 24.73 15.06
CA GLY A 52 13.38 25.43 14.43
C GLY A 52 13.93 24.79 13.15
N ALA A 53 13.38 23.63 12.73
CA ALA A 53 13.85 22.92 11.54
C ALA A 53 13.13 23.36 10.26
N LYS A 54 13.77 23.16 9.10
CA LYS A 54 13.23 23.57 7.78
C LYS A 54 11.94 22.82 7.43
N ARG A 55 10.96 23.55 6.87
CA ARG A 55 9.64 23.02 6.45
C ARG A 55 9.70 21.84 5.48
N SER A 56 10.74 21.77 4.63
CA SER A 56 10.94 20.67 3.68
C SER A 56 11.19 19.32 4.35
N ARG A 57 11.64 19.29 5.61
CA ARG A 57 11.82 18.05 6.37
C ARG A 57 10.50 17.41 6.80
N PHE A 58 9.40 18.16 6.77
CA PHE A 58 8.12 17.71 7.32
C PHE A 58 7.11 17.33 6.24
N GLN A 59 6.44 16.20 6.44
CA GLN A 59 5.33 15.75 5.59
C GLN A 59 3.98 16.24 6.15
N SER A 60 3.09 16.74 5.29
CA SER A 60 1.83 17.39 5.71
C SER A 60 0.95 16.48 6.56
N HIS A 61 0.93 15.18 6.25
CA HIS A 61 0.14 14.19 6.99
C HIS A 61 0.70 13.94 8.41
N ALA A 62 2.03 13.87 8.54
CA ALA A 62 2.68 13.72 9.84
C ALA A 62 2.46 14.95 10.72
N SER A 63 2.62 16.16 10.17
CA SER A 63 2.37 17.42 10.89
C SER A 63 0.93 17.52 11.41
N ARG A 64 -0.06 17.13 10.58
CA ARG A 64 -1.48 17.08 11.00
C ARG A 64 -1.69 16.14 12.16
N ARG A 65 -1.21 14.90 12.04
CA ARG A 65 -1.35 13.87 13.09
C ARG A 65 -0.73 14.33 14.40
N TRP A 66 0.45 14.97 14.35
CA TRP A 66 1.11 15.47 15.55
C TRP A 66 0.32 16.58 16.25
N LEU A 67 -0.18 17.55 15.48
CA LEU A 67 -0.95 18.66 16.03
C LEU A 67 -2.32 18.22 16.54
N GLN A 68 -2.98 17.28 15.85
CA GLN A 68 -4.22 16.67 16.30
C GLN A 68 -4.03 15.89 17.62
N ASN A 69 -2.94 15.13 17.74
CA ASN A 69 -2.59 14.41 18.98
C ASN A 69 -2.29 15.34 20.16
N LEU A 70 -1.93 16.61 19.89
CA LEU A 70 -1.74 17.65 20.89
C LEU A 70 -3.04 18.42 21.21
N GLY A 71 -4.18 18.00 20.62
CA GLY A 71 -5.50 18.56 20.87
C GLY A 71 -5.83 19.80 20.04
N PHE A 72 -5.06 20.12 18.99
CA PHE A 72 -5.37 21.24 18.12
C PHE A 72 -6.39 20.87 17.03
N LEU A 73 -7.23 21.84 16.66
CA LEU A 73 -8.18 21.70 15.57
C LEU A 73 -7.45 21.79 14.23
N ILE A 74 -7.67 20.81 13.36
CA ILE A 74 -7.07 20.71 12.02
C ILE A 74 -8.16 20.81 10.96
N GLY A 75 -7.87 21.49 9.85
CA GLY A 75 -8.74 21.50 8.67
C GLY A 75 -7.96 21.48 7.36
N ALA A 76 -8.72 21.43 6.26
CA ALA A 76 -8.21 21.47 4.90
C ALA A 76 -8.92 22.57 4.10
N GLY A 77 -8.24 23.18 3.12
CA GLY A 77 -8.77 24.20 2.20
C GLY A 77 -8.05 25.56 2.28
N SER A 78 -8.17 26.33 1.19
CA SER A 78 -7.62 27.69 1.05
C SER A 78 -8.47 28.72 1.79
N SER A 79 -7.84 29.61 2.55
CA SER A 79 -8.50 30.72 3.26
C SER A 79 -8.58 31.96 2.36
N ALA A 80 -9.71 32.16 1.69
CA ALA A 80 -10.12 33.49 1.27
C ALA A 80 -10.81 34.20 2.46
N THR A 81 -10.40 35.44 2.69
CA THR A 81 -10.90 36.52 3.58
C THR A 81 -12.45 36.55 3.75
N GLU A 82 -13.10 37.05 4.82
CA GLU A 82 -12.80 38.04 5.86
C GLU A 82 -13.95 38.06 6.90
N ASN A 83 -13.72 38.66 8.06
CA ASN A 83 -14.73 38.99 9.09
C ASN A 83 -15.73 40.04 8.59
N GLY A 84 -17.04 39.77 8.70
CA GLY A 84 -18.09 40.77 8.45
C GLY A 84 -19.51 40.17 8.51
N SER A 85 -20.16 40.30 9.66
CA SER A 85 -21.46 39.76 10.04
C SER A 85 -22.62 39.97 9.04
N VAL A 86 -23.19 38.88 8.49
CA VAL A 86 -24.61 38.76 8.07
C VAL A 86 -25.03 37.28 8.10
N PRO A 87 -26.35 36.98 8.10
CA PRO A 87 -27.04 36.21 9.13
C PRO A 87 -26.71 34.71 9.17
N ARG A 88 -26.96 34.07 10.34
CA ARG A 88 -26.98 32.61 10.52
C ARG A 88 -27.92 31.97 9.48
N LEU A 89 -27.36 31.57 8.35
CA LEU A 89 -27.93 30.49 7.56
C LEU A 89 -27.57 29.22 8.31
N THR A 90 -28.57 28.52 8.80
CA THR A 90 -28.53 27.09 9.10
C THR A 90 -28.23 26.35 7.79
N GLY A 91 -27.03 26.54 7.26
CA GLY A 91 -26.47 25.78 6.17
C GLY A 91 -25.75 24.62 6.79
N ALA A 92 -26.49 23.57 7.14
CA ALA A 92 -25.94 22.24 6.99
C ALA A 92 -25.34 22.24 5.58
N SER A 93 -24.01 22.30 5.49
CA SER A 93 -23.30 22.29 4.22
C SER A 93 -23.56 20.93 3.60
N ARG A 94 -24.68 20.85 2.88
CA ARG A 94 -24.85 20.03 1.70
C ARG A 94 -23.66 20.39 0.79
N ARG A 95 -22.52 19.73 0.99
CA ARG A 95 -21.81 19.26 -0.19
C ARG A 95 -22.88 18.38 -0.84
N GLY A 96 -23.55 18.91 -1.86
CA GLY A 96 -24.42 18.08 -2.69
C GLY A 96 -23.63 16.83 -3.04
N SER A 97 -24.33 15.69 -3.14
CA SER A 97 -23.71 14.49 -3.69
C SER A 97 -22.96 14.90 -4.95
N PHE A 98 -21.68 14.55 -5.02
CA PHE A 98 -20.89 14.79 -6.22
C PHE A 98 -21.59 14.09 -7.38
N ASP A 99 -22.07 14.88 -8.34
CA ASP A 99 -22.79 14.36 -9.48
C ASP A 99 -21.77 13.98 -10.56
N GLU A 100 -21.34 12.71 -10.55
CA GLU A 100 -20.39 12.15 -11.52
C GLU A 100 -20.85 12.34 -12.98
N SER A 101 -22.17 12.48 -13.22
CA SER A 101 -22.70 12.68 -14.57
C SER A 101 -22.33 14.04 -15.19
N GLN A 102 -21.86 15.00 -14.38
CA GLN A 102 -21.39 16.30 -14.85
C GLN A 102 -19.92 16.27 -15.32
N LEU A 103 -19.22 15.16 -15.11
CA LEU A 103 -17.83 15.03 -15.54
C LEU A 103 -17.75 14.87 -17.05
N LYS A 104 -16.82 15.63 -17.65
CA LYS A 104 -16.46 15.47 -19.05
C LYS A 104 -15.44 14.34 -19.16
N GLU A 105 -15.77 13.32 -19.96
CA GLU A 105 -14.80 12.31 -20.38
C GLU A 105 -13.66 12.98 -21.17
N LEU A 106 -12.42 12.74 -20.73
CA LEU A 106 -11.22 13.22 -21.40
C LEU A 106 -10.58 12.13 -22.27
N GLU A 107 -10.57 10.90 -21.76
CA GLU A 107 -9.98 9.73 -22.40
C GLU A 107 -10.61 8.47 -21.82
N ALA A 108 -10.80 7.45 -22.67
CA ALA A 108 -11.18 6.11 -22.28
C ALA A 108 -10.04 5.13 -22.59
N LEU A 109 -9.72 4.26 -21.65
CA LEU A 109 -8.66 3.26 -21.79
C LEU A 109 -9.23 1.86 -21.55
N ASP A 110 -9.08 0.98 -22.55
CA ASP A 110 -9.34 -0.46 -22.43
C ASP A 110 -7.99 -1.20 -22.47
N VAL A 111 -7.76 -2.06 -21.47
CA VAL A 111 -6.54 -2.86 -21.37
C VAL A 111 -6.93 -4.32 -21.24
N ARG A 112 -6.59 -5.10 -22.26
CA ARG A 112 -6.58 -6.56 -22.20
C ARG A 112 -5.17 -7.05 -21.94
N VAL A 113 -5.00 -7.97 -21.00
CA VAL A 113 -3.70 -8.57 -20.67
C VAL A 113 -3.78 -10.07 -20.91
N ALA A 114 -2.76 -10.64 -21.56
CA ALA A 114 -2.70 -12.07 -21.80
C ALA A 114 -1.28 -12.63 -21.62
N PHE A 115 -1.20 -13.82 -21.04
CA PHE A 115 0.01 -14.60 -20.86
C PHE A 115 -0.34 -16.06 -20.59
N SER A 116 0.64 -16.94 -20.61
CA SER A 116 0.47 -18.37 -20.33
C SER A 116 1.25 -18.78 -19.09
N TRP A 117 0.62 -19.59 -18.25
CA TRP A 117 1.28 -20.27 -17.14
C TRP A 117 2.03 -21.50 -17.66
N LEU A 118 3.35 -21.52 -17.50
CA LEU A 118 4.23 -22.65 -17.79
C LEU A 118 4.48 -23.43 -16.50
N SER A 119 4.23 -24.74 -16.50
CA SER A 119 4.56 -25.57 -15.34
C SER A 119 6.08 -25.59 -15.12
N ALA A 120 6.51 -25.22 -13.92
CA ALA A 120 7.89 -25.34 -13.47
C ALA A 120 8.14 -26.67 -12.72
N GLY A 121 7.07 -27.34 -12.28
CA GLY A 121 7.11 -28.58 -11.51
C GLY A 121 6.71 -28.39 -10.04
N PRO A 122 6.72 -29.48 -9.25
CA PRO A 122 6.22 -29.45 -7.88
C PRO A 122 7.22 -28.79 -6.92
N ILE A 123 6.69 -28.21 -5.84
CA ILE A 123 7.48 -27.82 -4.67
C ILE A 123 7.45 -28.97 -3.68
N THR A 124 8.61 -29.34 -3.14
CA THR A 124 8.75 -30.44 -2.16
C THR A 124 9.45 -29.95 -0.90
N LEU A 125 9.54 -30.79 0.14
CA LEU A 125 10.42 -30.54 1.27
C LEU A 125 11.75 -31.28 1.07
N ASP A 126 12.86 -30.68 1.50
CA ASP A 126 14.13 -31.37 1.64
C ASP A 126 14.25 -32.10 3.00
N GLU A 127 15.36 -32.81 3.21
CA GLU A 127 15.64 -33.56 4.44
C GLU A 127 15.62 -32.70 5.72
N ALA A 128 15.79 -31.38 5.59
CA ALA A 128 15.73 -30.43 6.69
C ALA A 128 14.33 -29.80 6.87
N GLY A 129 13.31 -30.31 6.17
CA GLY A 129 11.94 -29.80 6.21
C GLY A 129 11.77 -28.47 5.48
N LEU A 130 12.67 -28.12 4.54
CA LEU A 130 12.62 -26.82 3.87
C LEU A 130 12.04 -26.92 2.46
N PRO A 131 11.30 -25.89 2.01
CA PRO A 131 10.81 -25.87 0.65
C PRO A 131 11.95 -25.96 -0.38
N ARG A 132 11.87 -26.96 -1.24
CA ARG A 132 12.71 -27.18 -2.40
C ARG A 132 11.89 -26.85 -3.64
N PHE A 133 12.34 -25.86 -4.39
CA PHE A 133 11.71 -25.40 -5.61
C PHE A 133 12.40 -26.02 -6.84
N PRO A 134 11.68 -26.19 -7.96
CA PRO A 134 12.29 -26.50 -9.25
C PRO A 134 13.25 -25.39 -9.70
N GLY A 135 14.16 -25.73 -10.62
CA GLY A 135 15.05 -24.76 -11.24
C GLY A 135 14.26 -23.74 -12.08
N LEU A 136 14.55 -22.45 -11.91
CA LEU A 136 13.86 -21.37 -12.62
C LEU A 136 14.83 -20.49 -13.42
N PRO A 137 14.35 -19.82 -14.49
CA PRO A 137 15.15 -18.84 -15.21
C PRO A 137 15.43 -17.59 -14.36
N ARG A 138 16.56 -16.93 -14.65
CA ARG A 138 16.97 -15.64 -14.04
C ARG A 138 16.41 -14.45 -14.83
N VAL A 139 15.09 -14.42 -14.97
CA VAL A 139 14.36 -13.38 -15.70
C VAL A 139 13.23 -12.81 -14.85
N PRO A 140 12.76 -11.58 -15.13
CA PRO A 140 11.53 -11.09 -14.54
C PRO A 140 10.33 -11.92 -14.99
N GLY A 141 9.29 -11.98 -14.17
CA GLY A 141 8.07 -12.70 -14.52
C GLY A 141 7.05 -12.77 -13.40
N LEU A 142 6.01 -13.55 -13.66
CA LEU A 142 4.99 -13.94 -12.69
C LEU A 142 5.21 -15.36 -12.22
N TYR A 143 4.70 -15.68 -11.04
CA TYR A 143 4.64 -17.04 -10.52
C TYR A 143 3.28 -17.33 -9.89
N ARG A 144 2.90 -18.60 -9.89
CA ARG A 144 1.73 -19.15 -9.22
C ARG A 144 2.10 -20.40 -8.44
N TYR A 145 1.71 -20.44 -7.17
CA TYR A 145 1.64 -21.68 -6.40
C TYR A 145 0.19 -22.14 -6.36
N ASP A 146 -0.03 -23.39 -6.70
CA ASP A 146 -1.32 -24.04 -6.65
C ASP A 146 -1.26 -25.15 -5.62
N PHE A 147 -1.95 -24.93 -4.51
CA PHE A 147 -1.98 -25.84 -3.37
C PHE A 147 -2.99 -26.98 -3.57
N GLY A 148 -3.66 -27.04 -4.73
CA GLY A 148 -4.74 -27.98 -4.98
C GLY A 148 -6.06 -27.54 -4.32
N ALA A 149 -7.03 -28.44 -4.31
CA ALA A 149 -8.30 -28.26 -3.63
C ALA A 149 -8.22 -28.74 -2.18
N ASP A 150 -8.82 -27.99 -1.26
CA ASP A 150 -9.07 -28.45 0.10
C ASP A 150 -10.26 -29.43 0.18
N ASP A 151 -10.60 -29.89 1.38
CA ASP A 151 -11.66 -30.87 1.62
C ASP A 151 -13.05 -30.39 1.16
N ASP A 152 -13.26 -29.08 1.09
CA ASP A 152 -14.49 -28.44 0.59
C ASP A 152 -14.47 -28.27 -0.94
N GLY A 153 -13.43 -28.76 -1.61
CA GLY A 153 -13.24 -28.63 -3.06
C GLY A 153 -12.76 -27.24 -3.49
N ILE A 154 -12.35 -26.38 -2.55
CA ILE A 154 -11.90 -25.02 -2.85
C ILE A 154 -10.42 -25.06 -3.25
N ARG A 155 -10.12 -24.67 -4.48
CA ARG A 155 -8.74 -24.59 -4.97
C ARG A 155 -8.02 -23.38 -4.38
N VAL A 156 -6.86 -23.58 -3.79
CA VAL A 156 -6.10 -22.51 -3.13
C VAL A 156 -4.90 -22.09 -3.99
N LEU A 157 -4.85 -20.81 -4.36
CA LEU A 157 -3.80 -20.24 -5.21
C LEU A 157 -3.03 -19.13 -4.49
N TYR A 158 -1.75 -18.99 -4.80
CA TYR A 158 -0.98 -17.79 -4.52
C TYR A 158 -0.31 -17.30 -5.79
N ILE A 159 -0.46 -16.02 -6.11
CA ILE A 159 0.04 -15.43 -7.36
C ILE A 159 0.95 -14.27 -7.00
N GLY A 160 2.07 -14.12 -7.69
CA GLY A 160 2.93 -12.96 -7.47
C GLY A 160 3.84 -12.62 -8.63
N GLU A 161 4.50 -11.47 -8.52
CA GLU A 161 5.53 -11.04 -9.46
C GLU A 161 6.94 -10.99 -8.85
N SER A 162 7.95 -11.11 -9.71
CA SER A 162 9.33 -10.88 -9.34
C SER A 162 10.11 -10.23 -10.48
N ALA A 163 11.06 -9.36 -10.12
CA ALA A 163 12.10 -8.91 -11.04
C ALA A 163 13.09 -10.03 -11.42
N GLU A 164 13.12 -11.12 -10.64
CA GLU A 164 13.95 -12.30 -10.91
C GLU A 164 13.31 -13.55 -10.26
N LEU A 165 12.82 -14.48 -11.09
CA LEU A 165 12.07 -15.65 -10.62
C LEU A 165 12.94 -16.60 -9.76
N ALA A 166 14.15 -16.94 -10.21
CA ALA A 166 15.06 -17.82 -9.48
C ALA A 166 15.37 -17.32 -8.06
N ARG A 167 15.62 -16.02 -7.90
CA ARG A 167 15.88 -15.41 -6.59
C ARG A 167 14.64 -15.40 -5.69
N ARG A 168 13.44 -15.29 -6.27
CA ARG A 168 12.20 -15.28 -5.48
C ARG A 168 11.96 -16.62 -4.78
N ALA A 169 12.21 -17.75 -5.44
CA ALA A 169 12.14 -19.08 -4.83
C ALA A 169 13.09 -19.20 -3.62
N SER A 170 14.33 -18.71 -3.76
CA SER A 170 15.30 -18.68 -2.66
C SER A 170 14.84 -17.82 -1.47
N ASN A 171 14.17 -16.70 -1.73
CA ASN A 171 13.63 -15.84 -0.67
C ASN A 171 12.58 -16.58 0.18
N TYR A 172 11.67 -17.32 -0.44
CA TYR A 172 10.68 -18.10 0.30
C TYR A 172 11.31 -19.25 1.07
N ARG A 173 12.22 -20.01 0.45
CA ARG A 173 12.93 -21.11 1.13
C ARG A 173 13.63 -20.67 2.42
N ASN A 174 14.25 -19.48 2.40
CA ASN A 174 15.08 -19.00 3.50
C ASN A 174 14.36 -18.07 4.49
N ALA A 175 13.05 -17.84 4.34
CA ALA A 175 12.26 -16.92 5.17
C ALA A 175 11.85 -17.51 6.54
N LYS A 176 12.81 -18.08 7.28
CA LYS A 176 12.58 -18.78 8.55
C LYS A 176 12.47 -17.86 9.78
N THR A 177 13.24 -16.76 9.81
CA THR A 177 13.50 -16.02 11.05
C THR A 177 12.58 -14.82 11.26
N ASP A 178 12.09 -14.63 12.50
CA ASP A 178 11.14 -13.58 12.90
C ASP A 178 11.73 -12.16 12.89
N ARG A 179 13.05 -12.03 12.69
CA ARG A 179 13.77 -10.75 12.74
C ARG A 179 13.76 -9.97 11.43
N SER A 180 13.00 -10.42 10.43
CA SER A 180 12.99 -9.89 9.06
C SER A 180 11.76 -9.03 8.78
N ARG A 181 11.95 -7.86 8.13
CA ARG A 181 10.87 -6.99 7.62
C ARG A 181 10.03 -7.66 6.50
N GLN A 182 10.32 -8.90 6.11
CA GLN A 182 9.68 -9.60 5.00
C GLN A 182 8.45 -10.44 5.43
N ARG A 183 7.40 -9.77 5.94
CA ARG A 183 6.17 -10.43 6.43
C ARG A 183 5.55 -11.39 5.40
N THR A 184 5.43 -10.99 4.14
CA THR A 184 4.84 -11.82 3.08
C THR A 184 5.67 -13.08 2.81
N SER A 185 6.99 -12.97 2.71
CA SER A 185 7.86 -14.13 2.46
C SER A 185 7.74 -15.18 3.56
N ARG A 186 7.66 -14.74 4.82
CA ARG A 186 7.48 -15.62 5.98
C ARG A 186 6.13 -16.32 5.99
N ARG A 187 5.05 -15.56 5.74
CA ARG A 187 3.69 -16.13 5.66
C ARG A 187 3.64 -17.22 4.60
N ILE A 188 4.08 -16.92 3.38
CA ILE A 188 4.06 -17.89 2.29
C ILE A 188 5.00 -19.07 2.56
N HIS A 189 6.15 -18.86 3.20
CA HIS A 189 6.98 -19.97 3.67
C HIS A 189 6.22 -20.90 4.61
N LYS A 190 5.51 -20.34 5.60
CA LYS A 190 4.70 -21.11 6.55
C LYS A 190 3.57 -21.87 5.86
N GLU A 191 2.86 -21.24 4.92
CA GLU A 191 1.81 -21.90 4.13
C GLU A 191 2.37 -23.07 3.31
N ILE A 192 3.50 -22.88 2.63
CA ILE A 192 4.14 -23.94 1.84
C ILE A 192 4.55 -25.12 2.73
N VAL A 193 5.25 -24.85 3.83
CA VAL A 193 5.72 -25.91 4.73
C VAL A 193 4.55 -26.64 5.36
N GLY A 194 3.59 -25.92 5.94
CA GLY A 194 2.45 -26.53 6.62
C GLY A 194 1.60 -27.40 5.69
N HIS A 195 1.37 -26.97 4.44
CA HIS A 195 0.62 -27.75 3.46
C HIS A 195 1.36 -29.01 2.99
N LEU A 196 2.69 -28.94 2.83
CA LEU A 196 3.47 -30.11 2.45
C LEU A 196 3.63 -31.10 3.62
N GLU A 197 3.75 -30.62 4.86
CA GLU A 197 3.81 -31.45 6.07
C GLU A 197 2.48 -32.18 6.33
N SER A 198 1.34 -31.61 5.95
CA SER A 198 0.04 -32.29 6.00
C SER A 198 -0.19 -33.30 4.87
N GLY A 199 0.81 -33.51 4.00
CA GLY A 199 0.74 -34.44 2.87
C GLY A 199 0.12 -33.87 1.59
N GLY A 200 -0.14 -32.56 1.57
CA GLY A 200 -0.60 -31.86 0.37
C GLY A 200 0.48 -31.75 -0.72
N SER A 201 0.07 -31.41 -1.93
CA SER A 201 0.96 -31.13 -3.07
C SER A 201 0.87 -29.67 -3.48
N ILE A 202 1.97 -29.09 -3.97
CA ILE A 202 1.98 -27.73 -4.50
C ILE A 202 2.60 -27.73 -5.89
N GLU A 203 1.81 -27.33 -6.89
CA GLU A 203 2.28 -27.13 -8.27
C GLU A 203 2.76 -25.69 -8.46
N PHE A 204 3.95 -25.52 -9.03
CA PHE A 204 4.52 -24.22 -9.32
C PHE A 204 4.48 -23.95 -10.83
N ALA A 205 3.84 -22.86 -11.21
CA ALA A 205 3.89 -22.32 -12.57
C ALA A 205 4.51 -20.92 -12.63
N ILE A 206 5.08 -20.57 -13.78
CA ILE A 206 5.64 -19.24 -14.08
C ILE A 206 5.07 -18.68 -15.37
N ALA A 207 5.12 -17.36 -15.52
CA ALA A 207 4.93 -16.70 -16.81
C ALA A 207 6.10 -15.72 -17.03
N THR A 208 6.79 -15.88 -18.16
CA THR A 208 7.99 -15.09 -18.52
C THR A 208 7.74 -14.13 -19.68
N SER A 209 6.54 -14.15 -20.25
CA SER A 209 6.07 -13.20 -21.25
C SER A 209 4.64 -12.79 -20.91
N ALA A 210 4.27 -11.56 -21.26
CA ALA A 210 2.90 -11.08 -21.23
C ALA A 210 2.70 -10.09 -22.36
N ARG A 211 1.46 -9.94 -22.81
CA ARG A 211 1.07 -9.01 -23.86
C ARG A 211 -0.13 -8.17 -23.42
N TRP A 212 -0.26 -6.97 -23.95
CA TRP A 212 -1.44 -6.12 -23.76
C TRP A 212 -2.05 -5.68 -25.11
N GLY A 213 -3.36 -5.37 -25.09
CA GLY A 213 -4.09 -4.90 -26.28
C GLY A 213 -4.04 -5.90 -27.44
N ASP A 214 -3.75 -5.40 -28.64
CA ASP A 214 -3.59 -6.17 -29.88
C ASP A 214 -2.23 -6.88 -29.97
N ASP A 215 -1.87 -7.62 -28.92
CA ASP A 215 -0.67 -8.46 -28.84
C ASP A 215 0.68 -7.73 -28.72
N VAL A 216 0.67 -6.54 -28.13
CA VAL A 216 1.92 -5.80 -27.86
C VAL A 216 2.63 -6.43 -26.66
N GLU A 217 3.87 -6.87 -26.84
CA GLU A 217 4.67 -7.48 -25.77
C GLU A 217 4.95 -6.48 -24.64
N LEU A 218 4.66 -6.89 -23.41
CA LEU A 218 4.97 -6.15 -22.21
C LEU A 218 6.41 -6.39 -21.77
N ASP A 219 7.17 -5.32 -21.59
CA ASP A 219 8.49 -5.42 -20.97
C ASP A 219 8.37 -5.73 -19.47
N LEU A 220 8.49 -7.01 -19.13
CA LEU A 220 8.41 -7.48 -17.74
C LEU A 220 9.56 -6.97 -16.85
N ARG A 221 10.59 -6.29 -17.38
CA ARG A 221 11.56 -5.57 -16.50
C ARG A 221 10.87 -4.42 -15.77
N LEU A 222 9.83 -3.82 -16.36
CA LEU A 222 9.02 -2.78 -15.74
C LEU A 222 8.13 -3.37 -14.64
N LYS A 223 8.22 -2.79 -13.44
CA LYS A 223 7.37 -3.21 -12.31
C LYS A 223 5.89 -3.01 -12.61
N SER A 224 5.52 -1.93 -13.30
CA SER A 224 4.14 -1.65 -13.71
C SER A 224 3.59 -2.74 -14.62
N ALA A 225 4.34 -3.19 -15.62
CA ALA A 225 3.95 -4.28 -16.50
C ALA A 225 3.71 -5.59 -15.73
N ARG A 226 4.62 -5.94 -14.83
CA ARG A 226 4.44 -7.13 -13.97
C ARG A 226 3.24 -7.00 -13.03
N ARG A 227 3.02 -5.82 -12.44
CA ARG A 227 1.89 -5.56 -11.53
C ARG A 227 0.55 -5.58 -12.24
N LEU A 228 0.48 -5.04 -13.46
CA LEU A 228 -0.71 -5.13 -14.31
C LEU A 228 -1.07 -6.60 -14.57
N ALA A 229 -0.09 -7.42 -14.97
CA ALA A 229 -0.33 -8.83 -15.27
C ALA A 229 -0.59 -9.70 -14.02
N GLU A 230 0.09 -9.42 -12.89
CA GLU A 230 -0.18 -10.04 -11.59
C GLU A 230 -1.62 -9.75 -11.14
N ASN A 231 -2.03 -8.47 -11.11
CA ASN A 231 -3.36 -8.07 -10.66
C ASN A 231 -4.45 -8.63 -11.57
N ALA A 232 -4.24 -8.67 -12.88
CA ALA A 232 -5.17 -9.32 -13.81
C ALA A 232 -5.40 -10.80 -13.46
N ALA A 233 -4.34 -11.54 -13.12
CA ALA A 233 -4.47 -12.94 -12.72
C ALA A 233 -5.04 -13.13 -11.31
N VAL A 234 -4.71 -12.26 -10.36
CA VAL A 234 -5.30 -12.28 -9.01
C VAL A 234 -6.81 -12.04 -9.10
N LEU A 235 -7.23 -10.99 -9.81
CA LEU A 235 -8.64 -10.64 -9.99
C LEU A 235 -9.42 -11.74 -10.71
N LEU A 236 -8.83 -12.33 -11.77
CA LEU A 236 -9.44 -13.47 -12.47
C LEU A 236 -9.62 -14.68 -11.56
N ALA A 237 -8.64 -14.96 -10.68
CA ALA A 237 -8.75 -16.06 -9.73
C ALA A 237 -9.79 -15.77 -8.63
N GLN A 238 -9.85 -14.53 -8.11
CA GLN A 238 -10.83 -14.11 -7.12
C GLN A 238 -12.27 -14.07 -7.65
N SER A 239 -12.47 -13.87 -8.97
CA SER A 239 -13.81 -13.84 -9.58
C SER A 239 -14.38 -15.23 -9.89
N GLN A 240 -13.56 -16.29 -9.79
CA GLN A 240 -14.00 -17.66 -10.02
C GLN A 240 -14.51 -18.30 -8.74
N SER A 241 -15.75 -18.80 -8.78
CA SER A 241 -16.29 -19.62 -7.70
C SER A 241 -15.44 -20.88 -7.49
N GLY A 242 -15.17 -21.24 -6.23
CA GLY A 242 -14.36 -22.41 -5.91
C GLY A 242 -12.85 -22.17 -5.93
N ILE A 243 -12.40 -20.92 -6.03
CA ILE A 243 -10.99 -20.55 -5.88
C ILE A 243 -10.82 -19.57 -4.71
N ARG A 244 -9.84 -19.86 -3.86
CA ARG A 244 -9.38 -18.96 -2.79
C ARG A 244 -7.96 -18.51 -3.10
N VAL A 245 -7.74 -17.19 -3.13
CA VAL A 245 -6.42 -16.62 -3.39
C VAL A 245 -5.79 -16.17 -2.07
N LEU A 246 -4.58 -16.62 -1.77
CA LEU A 246 -3.84 -16.29 -0.54
C LEU A 246 -3.22 -14.88 -0.57
N ASN A 247 -3.29 -14.18 -1.70
CA ASN A 247 -2.90 -12.77 -1.79
C ASN A 247 -3.73 -11.96 -0.79
N ILE A 248 -3.07 -11.23 0.09
CA ILE A 248 -3.76 -10.27 0.96
C ILE A 248 -3.84 -8.97 0.19
N ASP A 249 -5.05 -8.55 -0.14
CA ASP A 249 -5.30 -7.16 -0.53
C ASP A 249 -4.97 -6.31 0.70
N THR A 250 -3.85 -5.59 0.64
CA THR A 250 -3.33 -4.82 1.79
C THR A 250 -4.22 -3.60 2.11
N GLU A 251 -5.37 -3.46 1.45
CA GLU A 251 -6.36 -2.42 1.68
C GLU A 251 -7.52 -2.85 2.59
N LEU A 252 -7.66 -4.14 2.91
CA LEU A 252 -8.51 -4.59 4.02
C LEU A 252 -7.62 -4.83 5.23
N GLY A 253 -7.02 -3.75 5.72
CA GLY A 253 -6.38 -3.76 7.02
C GLY A 253 -7.42 -4.15 8.05
N GLU A 254 -7.16 -5.27 8.73
CA GLU A 254 -7.83 -5.70 9.95
C GLU A 254 -7.97 -4.48 10.87
N ASP A 255 -9.19 -3.93 10.96
CA ASP A 255 -9.63 -3.21 12.15
C ASP A 255 -9.55 -4.21 13.30
N SER A 256 -8.36 -4.30 13.89
CA SER A 256 -8.10 -5.08 15.08
C SER A 256 -8.41 -4.16 16.26
N GLU A 257 -9.43 -4.58 17.01
CA GLU A 257 -9.90 -4.08 18.31
C GLU A 257 -8.82 -3.57 19.27
#